data_AF-J9FRH9-F1
#
_entry.id   AF-J9FRH9-F1
#
_cell.length_a   1.000
_cell.length_b   1.000
_cell.length_c   1.000
_cell.angle_alpha   90.00
_cell.angle_beta   90.00
_cell.angle_gamma   90.00
#
_symmetry.space_group_name_H-M   'P 1'
#
loop_
_entity.id
_entity.type
_entity.pdbx_description
1 polymer ?
#
loop_
_entity_poly.entity_id
_entity_poly.type
_entity_poly.pdbx_seq_one_letter_code
_entity_poly.pdbx_strand_id
1 'polypeptide(L)'
;GAQPPEAIAEPSVEQFRQYQEAAKGWIKYITVSPEHDKDYALIRYCAAHGVVVSMGHSSASYEEAVMAVANGVTSMTHVYNGMTPFKSREPGLVGAAFRIRDIYGEVIGDGLHSHPSALNILFQNKGSERAILVSDSLRAKHCPPGGSYQLGGHDIEIGEDGLARLKGTT
;
A
#
# COMPACT_ATOMS: atom_id res chain seq x y z
N GLY A 1 10.05 0.87 -0.57
CA GLY A 1 9.33 1.38 0.63
C GLY A 1 10.26 1.29 1.82
N ALA A 2 9.77 1.60 3.02
CA ALA A 2 10.57 1.52 4.25
C ALA A 2 10.46 0.16 4.97
N GLN A 3 9.98 -0.88 4.28
CA GLN A 3 9.84 -2.22 4.84
C GLN A 3 11.22 -2.90 4.95
N PRO A 4 11.52 -3.60 6.06
CA PRO A 4 12.77 -4.33 6.23
C PRO A 4 12.94 -5.41 5.15
N PRO A 5 13.99 -5.33 4.30
CA PRO A 5 14.20 -6.30 3.22
C PRO A 5 14.28 -7.74 3.72
N GLU A 6 14.86 -7.97 4.89
CA GLU A 6 15.00 -9.26 5.54
C GLU A 6 13.67 -9.88 6.00
N ALA A 7 12.60 -9.08 6.10
CA ALA A 7 11.27 -9.52 6.50
C ALA A 7 10.31 -9.70 5.33
N ILE A 8 10.75 -9.41 4.09
CA ILE A 8 9.94 -9.64 2.88
C ILE A 8 9.88 -11.14 2.63
N ALA A 9 8.66 -11.66 2.51
CA ALA A 9 8.39 -13.08 2.28
C ALA A 9 7.33 -13.26 1.18
N GLU A 10 7.37 -14.40 0.51
CA GLU A 10 6.34 -14.77 -0.46
C GLU A 10 4.97 -14.94 0.23
N PRO A 11 3.88 -14.46 -0.39
CA PRO A 11 2.51 -14.71 0.08
C PRO A 11 2.22 -16.21 0.29
N SER A 12 1.69 -16.56 1.46
CA SER A 12 1.34 -17.93 1.80
C SER A 12 0.04 -18.00 2.59
N VAL A 13 -0.91 -18.80 2.10
CA VAL A 13 -2.18 -19.08 2.80
C VAL A 13 -1.91 -19.72 4.16
N GLU A 14 -0.96 -20.65 4.23
CA GLU A 14 -0.62 -21.35 5.48
C GLU A 14 -0.07 -20.37 6.53
N GLN A 15 0.85 -19.50 6.12
CA GLN A 15 1.41 -18.47 7.02
C GLN A 15 0.34 -17.48 7.47
N PHE A 16 -0.52 -17.04 6.55
CA PHE A 16 -1.61 -16.14 6.88
C PHE A 16 -2.60 -16.77 7.88
N ARG A 17 -2.93 -18.06 7.73
CA ARG A 17 -3.77 -18.78 8.70
C ARG A 17 -3.18 -18.76 10.10
N GLN A 18 -1.86 -18.96 10.23
CA GLN A 18 -1.17 -18.86 11.52
C GLN A 18 -1.27 -17.44 12.10
N TYR A 19 -1.09 -16.40 11.27
CA TYR A 19 -1.26 -15.02 11.72
C TYR A 19 -2.69 -14.72 12.15
N GLN A 20 -3.69 -15.19 11.39
CA GLN A 20 -5.09 -14.96 11.70
C GLN A 20 -5.52 -15.69 12.98
N GLU A 21 -5.02 -16.91 13.20
CA GLU A 21 -5.21 -17.65 14.45
C GLU A 21 -4.57 -16.91 15.64
N ALA A 22 -3.31 -16.50 15.51
CA ALA A 22 -2.61 -15.74 16.54
C ALA A 22 -3.29 -14.40 16.85
N ALA A 23 -3.82 -13.74 15.82
CA ALA A 23 -4.60 -12.52 15.92
C ALA A 23 -6.06 -12.76 16.34
N LYS A 24 -6.50 -14.01 16.57
CA LYS A 24 -7.86 -14.39 16.96
C LYS A 24 -8.93 -13.85 16.00
N GLY A 25 -8.66 -13.88 14.70
CA GLY A 25 -9.58 -13.43 13.65
C GLY A 25 -9.66 -11.91 13.46
N TRP A 26 -8.78 -11.13 14.10
CA TRP A 26 -8.82 -9.66 14.05
C TRP A 26 -8.15 -9.05 12.81
N ILE A 27 -7.43 -9.82 12.00
CA ILE A 27 -6.87 -9.28 10.75
C ILE A 27 -8.03 -9.11 9.76
N LYS A 28 -8.37 -7.86 9.46
CA LYS A 28 -9.44 -7.48 8.52
C LYS A 28 -8.92 -6.92 7.21
N TYR A 29 -7.63 -6.63 7.13
CA TYR A 29 -7.02 -5.93 6.02
C TYR A 29 -5.57 -6.39 5.84
N ILE A 30 -5.16 -6.66 4.61
CA ILE A 30 -3.75 -6.91 4.26
C ILE A 30 -3.36 -6.09 3.03
N THR A 31 -2.08 -5.71 2.96
CA THR A 31 -1.45 -5.21 1.72
C THR A 31 -0.57 -6.31 1.13
N VAL A 32 -0.70 -6.58 -0.17
CA VAL A 32 0.04 -7.62 -0.90
C VAL A 32 0.61 -7.06 -2.20
N SER A 33 1.77 -7.57 -2.61
CA SER A 33 2.31 -7.38 -3.95
C SER A 33 1.83 -8.53 -4.85
N PRO A 34 0.82 -8.31 -5.72
CA PRO A 34 0.12 -9.39 -6.42
C PRO A 34 1.01 -10.22 -7.35
N GLU A 35 2.09 -9.65 -7.90
CA GLU A 35 3.05 -10.34 -8.76
C GLU A 35 3.79 -11.49 -8.04
N HIS A 36 3.80 -11.47 -6.71
CA HIS A 36 4.43 -12.51 -5.88
C HIS A 36 3.44 -13.54 -5.34
N ASP A 37 2.12 -13.29 -5.42
CA ASP A 37 1.11 -14.25 -4.98
C ASP A 37 0.82 -15.25 -6.09
N LYS A 38 1.55 -16.38 -6.08
CA LYS A 38 1.41 -17.42 -7.10
C LYS A 38 -0.05 -17.85 -7.24
N ASP A 39 -0.53 -17.81 -8.48
CA ASP A 39 -1.91 -18.09 -8.85
C ASP A 39 -2.93 -17.23 -8.07
N TYR A 40 -2.58 -16.10 -7.45
CA TYR A 40 -3.46 -15.30 -6.57
C TYR A 40 -4.06 -16.09 -5.40
N ALA A 41 -3.32 -17.07 -4.87
CA ALA A 41 -3.82 -18.01 -3.87
C ALA A 41 -4.16 -17.33 -2.54
N LEU A 42 -3.28 -16.46 -2.02
CA LEU A 42 -3.54 -15.73 -0.78
C LEU A 42 -4.66 -14.70 -0.96
N ILE A 43 -4.66 -13.97 -2.07
CA ILE A 43 -5.69 -12.97 -2.41
C ILE A 43 -7.08 -13.62 -2.39
N ARG A 44 -7.26 -14.74 -3.11
CA ARG A 44 -8.55 -15.46 -3.14
C ARG A 44 -8.95 -15.98 -1.76
N TYR A 45 -7.99 -16.54 -1.02
CA TYR A 45 -8.26 -17.04 0.33
C TYR A 45 -8.78 -15.91 1.23
N CYS A 46 -8.06 -14.80 1.31
CA CYS A 46 -8.43 -13.66 2.15
C CYS A 46 -9.79 -13.07 1.76
N ALA A 47 -10.04 -12.86 0.46
CA ALA A 47 -11.31 -12.36 -0.04
C ALA A 47 -12.49 -13.27 0.34
N ALA A 48 -12.33 -14.59 0.21
CA ALA A 48 -13.36 -15.56 0.60
C ALA A 48 -13.61 -15.63 2.12
N HIS A 49 -12.65 -15.18 2.94
CA HIS A 49 -12.73 -15.19 4.39
C HIS A 49 -13.01 -13.80 5.00
N GLY A 50 -13.50 -12.85 4.19
CA GLY A 50 -13.92 -11.53 4.65
C GLY A 50 -12.78 -10.61 5.10
N VAL A 51 -11.57 -10.84 4.57
CA VAL A 51 -10.39 -9.98 4.77
C VAL A 51 -10.22 -9.12 3.52
N VAL A 52 -10.19 -7.80 3.70
CA VAL A 52 -9.92 -6.87 2.61
C VAL A 52 -8.49 -7.06 2.15
N VAL A 53 -8.33 -7.24 0.84
CA VAL A 53 -7.01 -7.31 0.22
C VAL A 53 -6.77 -6.03 -0.55
N SER A 54 -5.64 -5.40 -0.28
CA SER A 54 -5.15 -4.21 -0.95
C SER A 54 -3.86 -4.50 -1.68
N MET A 55 -3.68 -3.94 -2.87
CA MET A 55 -2.40 -4.01 -3.57
C MET A 55 -1.54 -2.77 -3.27
N GLY A 56 -0.25 -2.97 -3.01
CA GLY A 56 0.70 -1.91 -2.70
C GLY A 56 2.10 -2.47 -2.47
N HIS A 57 3.12 -1.60 -2.40
CA HIS A 57 4.52 -2.02 -2.33
C HIS A 57 4.90 -3.03 -3.43
N SER A 58 4.42 -2.76 -4.63
CA SER A 58 4.39 -3.73 -5.72
C SER A 58 4.99 -3.14 -6.99
N SER A 59 5.69 -4.00 -7.70
CA SER A 59 6.26 -3.80 -9.02
C SER A 59 5.32 -4.28 -10.15
N ALA A 60 4.10 -4.69 -9.81
CA ALA A 60 3.14 -5.24 -10.77
C ALA A 60 2.86 -4.29 -11.94
N SER A 61 2.69 -4.91 -13.10
CA SER A 61 2.13 -4.32 -14.31
C SER A 61 0.66 -3.95 -14.13
N TYR A 62 0.12 -3.21 -15.10
CA TYR A 62 -1.31 -2.91 -15.13
C TYR A 62 -2.15 -4.19 -15.29
N GLU A 63 -1.68 -5.13 -16.11
CA GLU A 63 -2.34 -6.40 -16.39
C GLU A 63 -2.42 -7.29 -15.14
N GLU A 64 -1.32 -7.39 -14.38
CA GLU A 64 -1.30 -8.09 -13.09
C GLU A 64 -2.23 -7.43 -12.08
N ALA A 65 -2.31 -6.10 -12.05
CA ALA A 65 -3.26 -5.38 -11.21
C ALA A 65 -4.72 -5.73 -11.56
N VAL A 66 -5.07 -5.74 -12.85
CA VAL A 66 -6.41 -6.15 -13.31
C VAL A 66 -6.74 -7.58 -12.87
N MET A 67 -5.79 -8.50 -13.02
CA MET A 67 -5.97 -9.89 -12.60
C MET A 67 -6.10 -10.03 -11.07
N ALA A 68 -5.35 -9.24 -10.30
CA ALA A 68 -5.47 -9.24 -8.85
C ALA A 68 -6.87 -8.76 -8.40
N VAL A 69 -7.43 -7.74 -9.04
CA VAL A 69 -8.80 -7.28 -8.80
C VAL A 69 -9.81 -8.37 -9.12
N ALA A 70 -9.66 -9.05 -10.27
CA ALA A 70 -10.52 -10.17 -10.65
C ALA A 70 -10.48 -11.34 -9.66
N ASN A 71 -9.40 -11.46 -8.86
CA ASN A 71 -9.23 -12.49 -7.84
C ASN A 71 -9.62 -12.04 -6.42
N GLY A 72 -10.06 -10.79 -6.22
CA GLY A 72 -10.61 -10.32 -4.95
C GLY A 72 -9.87 -9.16 -4.29
N VAL A 73 -8.90 -8.51 -4.94
CA VAL A 73 -8.38 -7.23 -4.45
C VAL A 73 -9.46 -6.15 -4.57
N THR A 74 -9.70 -5.44 -3.48
CA THR A 74 -10.72 -4.38 -3.39
C THR A 74 -10.18 -3.01 -3.00
N SER A 75 -8.87 -2.87 -2.78
CA SER A 75 -8.23 -1.61 -2.43
C SER A 75 -6.82 -1.47 -3.03
N MET A 76 -6.28 -0.26 -3.01
CA MET A 76 -4.90 0.06 -3.37
C MET A 76 -4.29 0.93 -2.26
N THR A 77 -3.22 0.46 -1.64
CA THR A 77 -2.61 1.10 -0.47
C THR A 77 -1.83 2.33 -0.91
N HIS A 78 -2.01 3.46 -0.20
CA HIS A 78 -1.28 4.74 -0.36
C HIS A 78 -0.80 5.07 -1.78
N VAL A 79 -1.73 5.04 -2.75
CA VAL A 79 -1.54 5.28 -4.19
C VAL A 79 -0.46 6.33 -4.46
N TYR A 80 0.38 6.05 -5.46
CA TYR A 80 1.65 6.71 -5.81
C TYR A 80 2.88 6.16 -5.07
N ASN A 81 2.76 5.76 -3.81
CA ASN A 81 3.90 5.44 -2.96
C ASN A 81 4.24 3.94 -3.03
N GLY A 82 5.47 3.59 -3.41
CA GLY A 82 5.86 2.18 -3.55
C GLY A 82 5.08 1.42 -4.63
N MET A 83 4.77 2.09 -5.74
CA MET A 83 4.01 1.57 -6.87
C MET A 83 4.74 1.80 -8.20
N THR A 84 4.44 0.99 -9.21
CA THR A 84 4.87 1.29 -10.59
C THR A 84 4.20 2.58 -11.11
N PRO A 85 4.98 3.51 -11.68
CA PRO A 85 4.48 4.81 -12.10
C PRO A 85 3.63 4.72 -13.37
N PHE A 86 2.79 5.73 -13.58
CA PHE A 86 1.99 5.84 -14.80
C PHE A 86 2.84 6.24 -16.01
N LYS A 87 2.81 5.41 -17.06
CA LYS A 87 3.35 5.73 -18.40
C LYS A 87 2.29 5.44 -19.46
N SER A 88 2.38 6.12 -20.60
CA SER A 88 1.36 6.04 -21.66
C SER A 88 1.16 4.63 -22.25
N ARG A 89 2.21 3.82 -22.34
CA ARG A 89 2.18 2.44 -22.85
C ARG A 89 2.20 1.37 -21.75
N GLU A 90 2.58 1.77 -20.54
CA GLU A 90 2.74 0.89 -19.38
C GLU A 90 2.13 1.63 -18.17
N PRO A 91 0.79 1.56 -17.99
CA PRO A 91 0.13 2.40 -16.99
C PRO A 91 0.52 2.08 -15.55
N GLY A 92 1.02 0.86 -15.28
CA GLY A 92 1.40 0.41 -13.94
C GLY A 92 0.24 0.46 -12.94
N LEU A 93 0.58 0.39 -11.65
CA LEU A 93 -0.38 0.43 -10.56
C LEU A 93 -1.01 1.82 -10.40
N VAL A 94 -0.25 2.89 -10.64
CA VAL A 94 -0.83 4.25 -10.60
C VAL A 94 -1.91 4.41 -11.68
N GLY A 95 -1.67 3.89 -12.88
CA GLY A 95 -2.68 3.84 -13.94
C GLY A 95 -3.88 2.95 -13.60
N ALA A 96 -3.64 1.81 -12.95
CA ALA A 96 -4.70 0.94 -12.44
C ALA A 96 -5.57 1.66 -11.40
N ALA A 97 -4.96 2.42 -10.49
CA ALA A 97 -5.68 3.24 -9.51
C ALA A 97 -6.61 4.24 -10.19
N PHE A 98 -6.18 4.90 -11.27
CA PHE A 98 -7.03 5.83 -12.00
C PHE A 98 -8.17 5.13 -12.76
N ARG A 99 -7.86 4.00 -13.39
CA ARG A 99 -8.75 3.37 -14.37
C ARG A 99 -9.77 2.42 -13.75
N ILE A 100 -9.40 1.68 -12.71
CA ILE A 100 -10.26 0.67 -12.07
C ILE A 100 -11.08 1.36 -10.98
N ARG A 101 -12.32 1.73 -11.31
CA ARG A 101 -13.19 2.54 -10.44
C ARG A 101 -13.91 1.74 -9.35
N ASP A 102 -14.01 0.43 -9.51
CA ASP A 102 -14.80 -0.42 -8.61
C ASP A 102 -14.08 -0.77 -7.30
N ILE A 103 -12.78 -0.46 -7.20
CA ILE A 103 -11.97 -0.66 -6.00
C ILE A 103 -11.58 0.68 -5.35
N TYR A 104 -11.33 0.64 -4.05
CA TYR A 104 -10.84 1.79 -3.29
C TYR A 104 -9.40 2.17 -3.70
N GLY A 105 -9.07 3.44 -3.52
CA GLY A 105 -7.70 3.94 -3.59
C GLY A 105 -7.40 4.78 -2.36
N GLU A 106 -6.47 4.32 -1.54
CA GLU A 106 -6.00 5.04 -0.37
C GLU A 106 -4.92 6.05 -0.77
N VAL A 107 -4.92 7.23 -0.16
CA VAL A 107 -3.90 8.24 -0.42
C VAL A 107 -3.56 9.02 0.83
N ILE A 108 -2.27 9.33 0.98
CA ILE A 108 -1.77 10.12 2.10
C ILE A 108 -2.00 11.60 1.77
N GLY A 109 -2.86 12.25 2.58
CA GLY A 109 -3.35 13.61 2.32
C GLY A 109 -2.49 14.74 2.86
N ASP A 110 -1.19 14.53 3.06
CA ASP A 110 -0.29 15.51 3.71
C ASP A 110 0.33 16.53 2.74
N GLY A 111 0.23 16.31 1.43
CA GLY A 111 0.82 17.16 0.40
C GLY A 111 2.34 17.00 0.23
N LEU A 112 2.96 16.06 0.96
CA LEU A 112 4.41 15.80 0.96
C LEU A 112 4.71 14.44 0.32
N HIS A 113 3.93 13.41 0.64
CA HIS A 113 4.00 12.11 -0.06
C HIS A 113 3.59 12.23 -1.52
N SER A 114 2.73 13.20 -1.83
CA SER A 114 2.25 13.46 -3.17
C SER A 114 1.90 14.93 -3.31
N HIS A 115 2.24 15.52 -4.46
CA HIS A 115 1.87 16.89 -4.76
C HIS A 115 0.34 17.07 -4.65
N PRO A 116 -0.20 18.20 -4.13
CA PRO A 116 -1.64 18.41 -4.04
C PRO A 116 -2.42 18.20 -5.35
N SER A 117 -1.83 18.54 -6.51
CA SER A 117 -2.42 18.23 -7.82
C SER A 117 -2.54 16.73 -8.09
N ALA A 118 -1.63 15.89 -7.61
CA ALA A 118 -1.74 14.44 -7.72
C ALA A 118 -2.91 13.92 -6.87
N LEU A 119 -3.08 14.45 -5.65
CA LEU A 119 -4.26 14.16 -4.82
C LEU A 119 -5.55 14.49 -5.58
N ASN A 120 -5.64 15.69 -6.16
CA ASN A 120 -6.79 16.09 -6.97
C ASN A 120 -7.01 15.14 -8.16
N ILE A 121 -5.97 14.77 -8.90
CA ILE A 121 -6.07 13.82 -10.02
C ILE A 121 -6.67 12.48 -9.55
N LEU A 122 -6.18 11.93 -8.43
CA LEU A 122 -6.72 10.68 -7.90
C LEU A 122 -8.19 10.82 -7.51
N PHE A 123 -8.55 11.88 -6.78
CA PHE A 123 -9.92 12.14 -6.37
C PHE A 123 -10.87 12.33 -7.56
N GLN A 124 -10.44 13.02 -8.63
CA GLN A 124 -11.26 13.18 -9.84
C GLN A 124 -11.47 11.85 -10.59
N ASN A 125 -10.51 10.92 -10.52
CA ASN A 125 -10.63 9.62 -11.18
C ASN A 125 -11.42 8.60 -10.35
N LYS A 126 -11.18 8.53 -9.04
CA LYS A 126 -11.84 7.59 -8.11
C LYS A 126 -13.21 8.07 -7.66
N GLY A 127 -13.38 9.38 -7.45
CA GLY A 127 -14.55 9.97 -6.81
C GLY A 127 -14.54 9.83 -5.28
N SER A 128 -15.40 10.59 -4.62
CA SER A 128 -15.52 10.64 -3.14
C SER A 128 -15.93 9.32 -2.50
N GLU A 129 -16.59 8.43 -3.25
CA GLU A 129 -17.06 7.13 -2.76
C GLU A 129 -15.96 6.04 -2.76
N ARG A 130 -14.83 6.29 -3.41
CA ARG A 130 -13.76 5.30 -3.61
C ARG A 130 -12.35 5.80 -3.30
N ALA A 131 -12.15 7.11 -3.17
CA ALA A 131 -10.92 7.66 -2.62
C ALA A 131 -10.98 7.67 -1.08
N ILE A 132 -9.94 7.14 -0.43
CA ILE A 132 -9.82 7.09 1.03
C ILE A 132 -8.60 7.90 1.44
N LEU A 133 -8.78 8.85 2.36
CA LEU A 133 -7.65 9.51 3.01
C LEU A 133 -7.12 8.62 4.12
N VAL A 134 -5.82 8.37 4.10
CA VAL A 134 -5.09 7.69 5.17
C VAL A 134 -3.98 8.60 5.68
N SER A 135 -3.62 8.47 6.96
CA SER A 135 -2.46 9.21 7.49
C SER A 135 -1.14 8.49 7.25
N ASP A 136 -1.18 7.15 7.16
CA ASP A 136 -0.01 6.26 7.18
C ASP A 136 1.05 6.67 8.23
N SER A 137 0.57 7.10 9.41
CA SER A 137 1.40 7.82 10.35
C SER A 137 2.20 6.87 11.22
N LEU A 138 3.46 7.22 11.44
CA LEU A 138 4.34 6.49 12.34
C LEU A 138 4.14 6.90 13.80
N ARG A 139 4.76 6.15 14.72
CA ARG A 139 4.86 6.50 16.15
C ARG A 139 5.44 7.90 16.40
N ALA A 140 6.17 8.42 15.42
CA ALA A 140 6.87 9.69 15.47
C ALA A 140 5.99 10.90 15.10
N LYS A 141 4.71 10.69 14.78
CA LYS A 141 3.77 11.78 14.47
C LYS A 141 3.71 12.77 15.65
N HIS A 142 3.82 14.07 15.34
CA HIS A 142 3.92 15.18 16.31
C HIS A 142 5.20 15.22 17.16
N CYS A 143 6.21 14.42 16.85
CA CYS A 143 7.50 14.54 17.48
C CYS A 143 8.39 15.59 16.76
N PRO A 144 9.34 16.23 17.47
CA PRO A 144 10.21 17.23 16.86
C PRO A 144 11.22 16.61 15.87
N PRO A 145 11.69 17.40 14.88
CA PRO A 145 12.82 17.03 14.03
C PRO A 145 14.07 16.65 14.84
N GLY A 146 14.92 15.81 14.24
CA GLY A 146 16.20 15.41 14.85
C GLY A 146 16.12 14.38 15.99
N GLY A 147 14.92 13.92 16.36
CA GLY A 147 14.76 12.79 17.28
C GLY A 147 15.09 11.44 16.62
N SER A 148 15.51 10.46 17.43
CA SER A 148 15.75 9.07 16.99
C SER A 148 14.49 8.23 17.17
N TYR A 149 13.95 7.70 16.07
CA TYR A 149 12.80 6.79 16.09
C TYR A 149 13.09 5.54 15.26
N GLN A 150 12.24 4.52 15.40
CA GLN A 150 12.36 3.29 14.61
C GLN A 150 11.05 2.91 13.92
N LEU A 151 11.21 2.33 12.72
CA LEU A 151 10.17 1.71 11.93
C LEU A 151 10.69 0.34 11.46
N GLY A 152 9.98 -0.74 11.80
CA GLY A 152 10.37 -2.09 11.38
C GLY A 152 11.74 -2.56 11.89
N GLY A 153 12.30 -1.93 12.93
CA GLY A 153 13.65 -2.22 13.41
C GLY A 153 14.76 -1.37 12.76
N HIS A 154 14.43 -0.52 11.78
CA HIS A 154 15.37 0.45 11.21
C HIS A 154 15.22 1.82 11.84
N ASP A 155 16.34 2.51 11.99
CA ASP A 155 16.37 3.91 12.42
C ASP A 155 15.77 4.81 11.34
N ILE A 156 14.90 5.72 11.78
CA ILE A 156 14.35 6.80 10.97
C ILE A 156 14.68 8.15 11.58
N GLU A 157 14.69 9.18 10.74
CA GLU A 157 14.82 10.58 11.13
C GLU A 157 13.62 11.38 10.62
N ILE A 158 13.19 12.38 11.41
CA ILE A 158 12.20 13.36 10.98
C ILE A 158 12.94 14.60 10.52
N GLY A 159 12.75 14.97 9.25
CA GLY A 159 13.29 16.20 8.69
C GLY A 159 12.53 17.44 9.17
N GLU A 160 13.13 18.62 8.97
CA GLU A 160 12.47 19.92 9.22
C GLU A 160 11.21 20.11 8.37
N ASP A 161 11.10 19.40 7.25
CA ASP A 161 9.92 19.34 6.39
C ASP A 161 8.80 18.45 6.95
N GLY A 162 9.01 17.80 8.09
CA GLY A 162 8.06 16.89 8.74
C GLY A 162 8.02 15.48 8.15
N LEU A 163 8.83 15.17 7.13
CA LEU A 163 8.89 13.84 6.52
C LEU A 163 9.78 12.90 7.33
N ALA A 164 9.30 11.68 7.54
CA ALA A 164 10.06 10.59 8.12
C ALA A 164 10.82 9.82 7.02
N ARG A 165 12.13 9.65 7.18
CA ARG A 165 12.99 8.93 6.23
C ARG A 165 13.81 7.87 6.96
N LEU A 166 14.18 6.80 6.25
CA LEU A 166 15.20 5.87 6.76
C LEU A 166 16.51 6.63 6.91
N LYS A 167 17.17 6.47 8.05
CA LYS A 167 18.42 7.17 8.32
C LYS A 167 19.48 6.79 7.28
N GLY A 168 20.14 7.79 6.69
CA GLY A 168 21.14 7.59 5.64
C GLY A 168 20.58 7.38 4.24
N THR A 169 19.27 7.58 4.04
CA THR A 169 18.64 7.69 2.71
C THR A 169 18.28 9.15 2.43
N THR A 170 18.49 9.60 1.19
CA THR A 170 18.12 10.95 0.72
C THR A 170 16.70 10.98 0.16
#